data_AF-A0ABC9Y7E0-F1
#
_entry.id   AF-A0ABC9Y7E0-F1
#
_cell.length_a   1.000
_cell.length_b   1.000
_cell.length_c   1.000
_cell.angle_alpha   90.00
_cell.angle_beta   90.00
_cell.angle_gamma   90.00
#
_symmetry.space_group_name_H-M   'P 1'
#
loop_
_entity.id
_entity.type
_entity.pdbx_description
1 polymer ?
#
loop_
_entity_poly.entity_id
_entity_poly.type
_entity_poly.pdbx_seq_one_letter_code
_entity_poly.pdbx_strand_id
1 'polypeptide(L)'
;MGNKQEELEMCVCLQGYDLIGIKETWSDNSYDWSVEMEGYRLFRKDRQGRGGGGVTLYINDQLECMELHLGVDEEPTESLWVRIKGRTGAGQIIAGVCYRPPDQGDQADEALYRQIGAASCSQALVLMGDFNHPDICWRDNTAERKQSRKFLECVDDNFLLQVIEEPTRRGAMLDLILTNKKGLVGDVKLKGSLGCSDHETVEFRILRAARRACSKLTTLAFSRADFGLFRDLLGRIPWDKALEGRGAQDSWLIFKGHLLQAQERCIPTERKSGKNTKRPQWVNKELLGKVKQKKEAYREWKQGQVAWEEYRETVHAAREQVRKAKALIEISLARDVKDNKKRFYRYVSDKRRTRENVGPLQNETGDLVTQDMEKAEVLNDFFASVCTGKCLSHTAQLQNAGTGRMQNRPL
;
A
#
# COMPACT_ATOMS: atom_id res chain seq x y z
N MET A 1 12.06 9.46 -4.79
CA MET A 1 11.90 8.87 -3.43
C MET A 1 13.21 8.30 -2.84
N GLY A 2 14.14 7.81 -3.67
CA GLY A 2 15.26 6.97 -3.22
C GLY A 2 16.26 7.56 -2.21
N ASN A 3 16.32 8.88 -1.98
CA ASN A 3 17.22 9.48 -0.98
C ASN A 3 16.52 9.88 0.33
N LYS A 4 15.20 9.65 0.43
CA LYS A 4 14.33 10.00 1.57
C LYS A 4 13.69 8.76 2.21
N GLN A 5 13.70 7.62 1.52
CA GLN A 5 12.99 6.40 1.93
C GLN A 5 13.45 5.86 3.27
N GLU A 6 14.76 5.82 3.54
CA GLU A 6 15.29 5.33 4.81
C GLU A 6 14.82 6.17 5.99
N GLU A 7 14.84 7.49 5.82
CA GLU A 7 14.38 8.40 6.87
C GLU A 7 12.87 8.29 7.08
N LEU A 8 12.10 8.03 6.02
CA LEU A 8 10.67 7.75 6.11
C LEU A 8 10.41 6.48 6.93
N GLU A 9 11.08 5.37 6.60
CA GLU A 9 10.97 4.10 7.33
C GLU A 9 11.29 4.30 8.83
N MET A 10 12.28 5.11 9.15
CA MET A 10 12.63 5.48 10.53
C MET A 10 11.53 6.28 11.22
N CYS A 11 10.98 7.29 10.55
CA CYS A 11 9.87 8.10 11.08
C CYS A 11 8.62 7.25 11.34
N VAL A 12 8.32 6.33 10.43
CA VAL A 12 7.24 5.33 10.59
C VAL A 12 7.48 4.45 11.80
N CYS A 13 8.69 3.91 11.99
CA CYS A 13 9.04 3.11 13.17
C CYS A 13 8.92 3.88 14.49
N LEU A 14 9.14 5.20 14.47
CA LEU A 14 9.05 6.05 15.66
C LEU A 14 7.63 6.44 16.02
N GLN A 15 6.80 6.76 15.03
CA GLN A 15 5.53 7.46 15.22
C GLN A 15 4.32 6.55 15.02
N GLY A 16 4.45 5.48 14.22
CA GLY A 16 3.35 4.57 13.92
C GLY A 16 2.21 5.24 13.14
N TYR A 17 2.51 5.82 11.98
CA TYR A 17 1.50 6.50 11.15
C TYR A 17 0.45 5.52 10.60
N ASP A 18 -0.80 5.93 10.50
CA ASP A 18 -1.84 5.10 9.88
C ASP A 18 -1.96 5.32 8.37
N LEU A 19 -1.60 6.53 7.93
CA LEU A 19 -1.81 7.08 6.59
C LEU A 19 -0.60 7.97 6.28
N ILE A 20 0.01 7.80 5.10
CA ILE A 20 1.15 8.61 4.65
C ILE A 20 0.94 8.96 3.19
N GLY A 21 0.69 10.24 2.90
CA GLY A 21 0.64 10.77 1.54
C GLY A 21 2.00 11.32 1.13
N ILE A 22 2.49 10.92 -0.05
CA ILE A 22 3.75 11.37 -0.62
C ILE A 22 3.48 11.88 -2.02
N LYS A 23 4.11 13.01 -2.32
CA LYS A 23 4.01 13.74 -3.58
C LYS A 23 5.39 13.84 -4.17
N GLU A 24 5.47 14.04 -5.47
CA GLU A 24 6.73 14.06 -6.20
C GLU A 24 7.56 12.81 -5.87
N THR A 25 6.98 11.63 -6.10
CA THR A 25 7.69 10.37 -5.86
C THR A 25 8.88 10.20 -6.80
N TRP A 26 8.82 10.80 -8.00
CA TRP A 26 9.84 10.70 -9.05
C TRP A 26 10.21 9.24 -9.28
N SER A 27 9.20 8.39 -9.31
CA SER A 27 9.35 6.95 -9.41
C SER A 27 8.91 6.52 -10.80
N ASP A 28 9.74 5.69 -11.44
CA ASP A 28 9.39 4.95 -12.64
C ASP A 28 9.22 3.46 -12.26
N ASN A 29 8.70 2.64 -13.18
CA ASN A 29 8.50 1.21 -12.95
C ASN A 29 9.81 0.42 -12.73
N SER A 30 10.99 1.07 -12.71
CA SER A 30 12.27 0.39 -12.56
C SER A 30 12.70 0.16 -11.09
N TYR A 31 12.03 0.79 -10.10
CA TYR A 31 12.42 0.77 -8.68
C TYR A 31 11.36 0.22 -7.68
N ASP A 32 10.37 -0.55 -8.15
CA ASP A 32 9.23 -1.02 -7.34
C ASP A 32 9.60 -1.75 -6.04
N TRP A 33 10.68 -2.52 -6.03
CA TRP A 33 11.14 -3.29 -4.86
C TRP A 33 11.68 -2.43 -3.70
N SER A 34 11.94 -1.15 -3.94
CA SER A 34 12.62 -0.26 -2.98
C SER A 34 11.68 0.66 -2.19
N VAL A 35 10.43 0.81 -2.64
CA VAL A 35 9.45 1.75 -2.06
C VAL A 35 8.47 1.09 -1.10
N GLU A 36 8.28 -0.23 -1.15
CA GLU A 36 7.39 -0.93 -0.21
C GLU A 36 7.88 -0.84 1.24
N MET A 37 6.95 -0.53 2.15
CA MET A 37 7.20 -0.48 3.60
C MET A 37 6.42 -1.60 4.30
N GLU A 38 7.10 -2.39 5.15
CA GLU A 38 6.45 -3.48 5.88
C GLU A 38 5.36 -2.94 6.83
N GLY A 39 4.19 -3.58 6.79
CA GLY A 39 3.01 -3.18 7.57
C GLY A 39 2.14 -2.12 6.90
N TYR A 40 2.44 -1.74 5.66
CA TYR A 40 1.63 -0.81 4.86
C TYR A 40 1.22 -1.45 3.54
N ARG A 41 0.02 -1.07 3.09
CA ARG A 41 -0.45 -1.24 1.72
C ARG A 41 -0.08 0.02 0.93
N LEU A 42 0.54 -0.17 -0.22
CA LEU A 42 1.01 0.88 -1.11
C LEU A 42 -0.02 1.08 -2.24
N PHE A 43 -0.51 2.32 -2.40
CA PHE A 43 -1.22 2.79 -3.58
C PHE A 43 -0.34 3.82 -4.27
N ARG A 44 -0.20 3.74 -5.59
CA ARG A 44 0.78 4.54 -6.34
C ARG A 44 0.22 4.91 -7.71
N LYS A 45 0.43 6.16 -8.10
CA LYS A 45 0.13 6.68 -9.44
C LYS A 45 1.35 7.45 -9.92
N ASP A 46 2.01 6.87 -10.92
CA ASP A 46 3.21 7.46 -11.51
C ASP A 46 2.87 8.35 -12.70
N ARG A 47 3.69 9.38 -12.89
CA ARG A 47 3.58 10.27 -14.03
C ARG A 47 4.18 9.61 -15.27
N GLN A 48 3.45 9.70 -16.38
CA GLN A 48 3.90 9.19 -17.67
C GLN A 48 4.63 10.28 -18.48
N GLY A 49 5.70 9.90 -19.19
CA GLY A 49 6.32 10.69 -20.27
C GLY A 49 7.29 11.83 -19.87
N ARG A 50 7.30 12.31 -18.62
CA ARG A 50 8.27 13.31 -18.14
C ARG A 50 8.84 12.93 -16.78
N GLY A 51 10.09 13.31 -16.54
CA GLY A 51 10.71 13.19 -15.22
C GLY A 51 10.03 14.11 -14.19
N GLY A 52 9.89 13.61 -12.97
CA GLY A 52 9.29 14.32 -11.84
C GLY A 52 7.77 14.24 -11.77
N GLY A 53 7.22 14.36 -10.56
CA GLY A 53 5.80 14.11 -10.25
C GLY A 53 5.54 12.73 -9.66
N GLY A 54 4.31 12.28 -9.72
CA GLY A 54 3.80 11.04 -9.13
C GLY A 54 3.35 11.21 -7.68
N VAL A 55 2.34 10.43 -7.30
CA VAL A 55 1.80 10.39 -5.94
C VAL A 55 1.78 8.97 -5.40
N THR A 56 1.89 8.87 -4.08
CA THR A 56 1.88 7.60 -3.37
C THR A 56 1.15 7.76 -2.05
N LEU A 57 0.34 6.76 -1.71
CA LEU A 57 -0.39 6.68 -0.46
C LEU A 57 -0.09 5.35 0.24
N TYR A 58 0.52 5.42 1.42
CA TYR A 58 0.68 4.25 2.29
C TYR A 58 -0.44 4.20 3.32
N ILE A 59 -1.11 3.05 3.42
CA ILE A 59 -2.15 2.77 4.39
C ILE A 59 -1.70 1.62 5.29
N ASN A 60 -1.72 1.82 6.60
CA ASN A 60 -1.42 0.75 7.54
C ASN A 60 -2.30 -0.48 7.24
N ASP A 61 -1.69 -1.67 7.14
CA ASP A 61 -2.36 -2.90 6.72
C ASP A 61 -3.46 -3.37 7.68
N GLN A 62 -3.45 -2.85 8.90
CA GLN A 62 -4.48 -3.04 9.91
C GLN A 62 -5.74 -2.22 9.63
N LEU A 63 -5.69 -1.19 8.80
CA LEU A 63 -6.90 -0.50 8.37
C LEU A 63 -7.55 -1.27 7.22
N GLU A 64 -8.87 -1.35 7.21
CA GLU A 64 -9.60 -1.81 6.02
C GLU A 64 -9.81 -0.62 5.07
N CYS A 65 -9.31 -0.73 3.84
CA CYS A 65 -9.45 0.31 2.83
C CYS A 65 -9.56 -0.26 1.42
N MET A 66 -10.15 0.52 0.52
CA MET A 66 -10.36 0.22 -0.89
C MET A 66 -9.97 1.43 -1.72
N GLU A 67 -9.24 1.23 -2.82
CA GLU A 67 -8.95 2.28 -3.79
C GLU A 67 -10.22 2.73 -4.50
N LEU A 68 -10.37 4.04 -4.68
CA LEU A 68 -11.47 4.64 -5.40
C LEU A 68 -10.96 5.24 -6.71
N HIS A 69 -11.58 4.85 -7.81
CA HIS A 69 -11.41 5.48 -9.10
C HIS A 69 -12.49 6.56 -9.21
N LEU A 70 -12.11 7.79 -8.88
CA LEU A 70 -12.98 8.96 -9.00
C LEU A 70 -12.68 9.63 -10.34
N GLY A 71 -13.71 9.89 -11.14
CA GLY A 71 -13.59 10.46 -12.49
C GLY A 71 -13.72 9.42 -13.60
N VAL A 72 -13.64 9.89 -14.85
CA VAL A 72 -13.62 9.03 -16.04
C VAL A 72 -12.16 8.70 -16.36
N ASP A 73 -11.86 7.41 -16.55
CA ASP A 73 -10.52 6.89 -16.80
C ASP A 73 -9.94 7.45 -18.11
N GLU A 74 -9.31 8.64 -18.07
CA GLU A 74 -8.51 9.20 -19.18
C GLU A 74 -7.72 10.47 -18.83
N GLU A 75 -7.97 11.14 -17.69
CA GLU A 75 -7.34 12.45 -17.40
C GLU A 75 -6.03 12.36 -16.57
N PRO A 76 -5.02 13.19 -16.85
CA PRO A 76 -3.67 13.11 -16.28
C PRO A 76 -3.59 13.71 -14.86
N THR A 77 -4.58 13.46 -14.01
CA THR A 77 -4.57 13.94 -12.62
C THR A 77 -3.59 13.11 -11.79
N GLU A 78 -2.68 13.77 -11.09
CA GLU A 78 -1.78 13.11 -10.15
C GLU A 78 -2.44 13.07 -8.76
N SER A 79 -3.51 12.28 -8.67
CA SER A 79 -4.30 12.08 -7.46
C SER A 79 -4.57 10.58 -7.21
N LEU A 80 -4.64 10.22 -5.93
CA LEU A 80 -5.02 8.89 -5.46
C LEU A 80 -6.05 9.02 -4.36
N TRP A 81 -7.06 8.15 -4.38
CA TRP A 81 -8.17 8.20 -3.47
C TRP A 81 -8.42 6.82 -2.87
N VAL A 82 -8.58 6.76 -1.55
CA VAL A 82 -8.93 5.51 -0.86
C VAL A 82 -10.09 5.75 0.10
N ARG A 83 -11.00 4.79 0.15
CA ARG A 83 -12.04 4.72 1.16
C ARG A 83 -11.52 3.91 2.34
N ILE A 84 -11.42 4.53 3.51
CA ILE A 84 -11.07 3.86 4.77
C ILE A 84 -12.37 3.53 5.52
N LYS A 85 -12.59 2.23 5.77
CA LYS A 85 -13.84 1.77 6.40
C LYS A 85 -13.91 2.07 7.89
N GLY A 86 -15.14 2.25 8.37
CA GLY A 86 -15.50 2.27 9.79
C GLY A 86 -16.01 0.91 10.26
N ARG A 87 -16.02 0.66 11.58
CA ARG A 87 -16.30 -0.67 12.15
C ARG A 87 -17.73 -1.17 11.91
N THR A 88 -18.70 -0.26 11.75
CA THR A 88 -20.13 -0.56 11.59
C THR A 88 -20.72 0.12 10.35
N GLY A 89 -19.90 0.39 9.33
CA GLY A 89 -20.31 1.17 8.15
C GLY A 89 -20.45 2.68 8.44
N ALA A 90 -20.73 3.08 9.67
CA ALA A 90 -20.66 4.45 10.17
C ALA A 90 -19.19 4.92 10.32
N GLY A 91 -18.93 6.18 9.96
CA GLY A 91 -17.62 6.82 10.11
C GLY A 91 -16.61 6.47 9.02
N GLN A 92 -17.05 6.07 7.83
CA GLN A 92 -16.18 5.95 6.65
C GLN A 92 -15.58 7.30 6.29
N ILE A 93 -14.33 7.28 5.84
CA ILE A 93 -13.60 8.48 5.43
C ILE A 93 -12.97 8.20 4.07
N ILE A 94 -13.07 9.16 3.18
CA ILE A 94 -12.28 9.20 1.96
C ILE A 94 -10.99 9.95 2.28
N ALA A 95 -9.86 9.31 2.02
CA ALA A 95 -8.54 9.93 2.13
C ALA A 95 -7.96 10.07 0.72
N GLY A 96 -7.53 11.27 0.37
CA GLY A 96 -6.90 11.57 -0.92
C GLY A 96 -5.48 12.10 -0.75
N VAL A 97 -4.60 11.77 -1.70
CA VAL A 97 -3.34 12.50 -1.90
C VAL A 97 -3.31 13.08 -3.30
N CYS A 98 -2.89 14.33 -3.45
CA CYS A 98 -2.82 15.01 -4.74
C CYS A 98 -1.50 15.78 -4.90
N TYR A 99 -0.98 15.78 -6.13
CA TYR A 99 0.03 16.70 -6.58
C TYR A 99 -0.49 17.43 -7.82
N ARG A 100 -0.67 18.75 -7.73
CA ARG A 100 -0.98 19.60 -8.88
C ARG A 100 0.30 20.34 -9.27
N PRO A 101 0.89 20.07 -10.44
CA PRO A 101 2.04 20.80 -10.96
C PRO A 101 1.74 22.30 -11.10
N PRO A 102 2.74 23.19 -10.98
CA PRO A 102 2.53 24.64 -11.07
C PRO A 102 2.01 25.08 -12.45
N ASP A 103 2.44 24.39 -13.52
CA ASP A 103 2.11 24.65 -14.92
C ASP A 103 0.98 23.76 -15.45
N GLN A 104 0.17 23.16 -14.57
CA GLN A 104 -0.95 22.32 -14.97
C GLN A 104 -2.00 23.11 -15.77
N GLY A 105 -2.48 22.51 -16.87
CA GLY A 105 -3.49 23.09 -17.75
C GLY A 105 -4.92 22.94 -17.23
N ASP A 106 -5.81 23.83 -17.66
CA ASP A 106 -7.21 23.94 -17.19
C ASP A 106 -7.98 22.61 -17.26
N GLN A 107 -7.80 21.77 -18.28
CA GLN A 107 -8.51 20.49 -18.39
C GLN A 107 -8.16 19.54 -17.24
N ALA A 108 -6.88 19.46 -16.85
CA ALA A 108 -6.44 18.61 -15.75
C ALA A 108 -6.83 19.18 -14.38
N ASP A 109 -6.94 20.52 -14.27
CA ASP A 109 -7.52 21.17 -13.09
C ASP A 109 -9.02 20.83 -12.95
N GLU A 110 -9.80 20.95 -14.03
CA GLU A 110 -11.23 20.61 -14.04
C GLU A 110 -11.48 19.13 -13.72
N ALA A 111 -10.64 18.24 -14.23
CA ALA A 111 -10.60 16.83 -13.88
C ALA A 111 -10.45 16.62 -12.37
N LEU A 112 -9.45 17.27 -11.77
CA LEU A 112 -9.18 17.20 -10.34
C LEU A 112 -10.37 17.75 -9.54
N TYR A 113 -10.98 18.87 -9.98
CA TYR A 113 -12.13 19.47 -9.29
C TYR A 113 -13.36 18.56 -9.32
N ARG A 114 -13.61 17.86 -10.44
CA ARG A 114 -14.66 16.83 -10.51
C ARG A 114 -14.41 15.68 -9.54
N GLN A 115 -13.16 15.22 -9.40
CA GLN A 115 -12.80 14.19 -8.43
C GLN A 115 -13.02 14.65 -6.99
N ILE A 116 -12.60 15.87 -6.68
CA ILE A 116 -12.82 16.51 -5.37
C ILE A 116 -14.32 16.56 -5.07
N GLY A 117 -15.13 16.99 -6.03
CA GLY A 117 -16.58 17.03 -5.87
C GLY A 117 -17.24 15.66 -5.68
N ALA A 118 -16.79 14.65 -6.42
CA ALA A 118 -17.28 13.28 -6.22
C ALA A 118 -16.91 12.74 -4.83
N ALA A 119 -15.71 13.08 -4.33
CA ALA A 119 -15.24 12.66 -3.01
C ALA A 119 -15.98 13.38 -1.87
N SER A 120 -16.19 14.69 -1.99
CA SER A 120 -16.79 15.55 -0.95
C SER A 120 -18.29 15.27 -0.75
N CYS A 121 -19.01 14.91 -1.82
CA CYS A 121 -20.47 14.73 -1.79
C CYS A 121 -20.95 13.53 -0.96
N SER A 122 -20.11 12.49 -0.80
CA SER A 122 -20.59 11.19 -0.31
C SER A 122 -20.21 10.89 1.15
N GLN A 123 -19.04 11.34 1.62
CA GLN A 123 -18.46 10.93 2.89
C GLN A 123 -17.59 12.03 3.50
N ALA A 124 -17.21 11.85 4.76
CA ALA A 124 -16.18 12.68 5.38
C ALA A 124 -14.87 12.56 4.58
N LEU A 125 -14.31 13.69 4.16
CA LEU A 125 -13.15 13.78 3.28
C LEU A 125 -11.96 14.36 4.03
N VAL A 126 -10.78 13.76 3.80
CA VAL A 126 -9.47 14.36 4.08
C VAL A 126 -8.63 14.26 2.82
N LEU A 127 -8.38 15.39 2.17
CA LEU A 127 -7.51 15.48 1.00
C LEU A 127 -6.24 16.21 1.40
N MET A 128 -5.08 15.59 1.22
CA MET A 128 -3.79 16.23 1.45
C MET A 128 -3.02 16.35 0.14
N GLY A 129 -2.33 17.46 -0.08
CA GLY A 129 -1.75 17.67 -1.40
C GLY A 129 -0.74 18.80 -1.45
N ASP A 130 -0.03 18.91 -2.56
CA ASP A 130 0.64 20.14 -2.98
C ASP A 130 -0.14 20.62 -4.19
N PHE A 131 -0.76 21.78 -4.05
CA PHE A 131 -1.66 22.32 -5.05
C PHE A 131 -0.99 23.42 -5.88
N ASN A 132 0.24 23.85 -5.53
CA ASN A 132 0.99 24.88 -6.24
C ASN A 132 0.18 26.16 -6.58
N HIS A 133 -0.65 26.63 -5.66
CA HIS A 133 -1.36 27.92 -5.74
C HIS A 133 -0.76 28.95 -4.75
N PRO A 134 0.42 29.53 -5.04
CA PRO A 134 1.14 30.41 -4.11
C PRO A 134 0.45 31.75 -3.85
N ASP A 135 -0.43 32.19 -4.76
CA ASP A 135 -1.09 33.50 -4.75
C ASP A 135 -2.44 33.51 -4.01
N ILE A 136 -2.81 32.39 -3.38
CA ILE A 136 -4.03 32.32 -2.57
C ILE A 136 -3.78 32.97 -1.20
N CYS A 137 -4.60 33.97 -0.88
CA CYS A 137 -4.75 34.47 0.48
C CYS A 137 -5.90 33.73 1.17
N TRP A 138 -5.57 32.72 1.98
CA TRP A 138 -6.56 31.93 2.73
C TRP A 138 -7.31 32.74 3.80
N ARG A 139 -6.72 33.84 4.30
CA ARG A 139 -7.38 34.71 5.28
C ARG A 139 -8.54 35.48 4.66
N ASP A 140 -8.32 36.02 3.47
CA ASP A 140 -9.28 36.89 2.79
C ASP A 140 -10.11 36.12 1.75
N ASN A 141 -9.83 34.83 1.57
CA ASN A 141 -10.42 33.96 0.55
C ASN A 141 -10.31 34.55 -0.88
N THR A 142 -9.12 35.02 -1.25
CA THR A 142 -8.87 35.68 -2.55
C THR A 142 -7.66 35.10 -3.27
N ALA A 143 -7.61 35.26 -4.59
CA ALA A 143 -6.47 34.88 -5.41
C ALA A 143 -6.30 35.79 -6.65
N GLU A 144 -5.04 36.05 -7.02
CA GLU A 144 -4.69 36.92 -8.15
C GLU A 144 -4.82 36.22 -9.50
N ARG A 145 -4.50 34.94 -9.58
CA ARG A 145 -4.51 34.15 -10.81
C ARG A 145 -5.88 33.50 -11.04
N LYS A 146 -6.25 33.39 -12.32
CA LYS A 146 -7.51 32.75 -12.72
C LYS A 146 -7.59 31.30 -12.26
N GLN A 147 -6.52 30.53 -12.38
CA GLN A 147 -6.48 29.13 -11.94
C GLN A 147 -6.69 29.01 -10.43
N SER A 148 -6.01 29.86 -9.64
CA SER A 148 -6.13 29.88 -8.19
C SER A 148 -7.55 30.29 -7.74
N ARG A 149 -8.20 31.21 -8.45
CA ARG A 149 -9.63 31.55 -8.22
C ARG A 149 -10.56 30.37 -8.51
N LYS A 150 -10.40 29.68 -9.65
CA LYS A 150 -11.18 28.47 -9.96
C LYS A 150 -11.01 27.39 -8.88
N PHE A 151 -9.80 27.24 -8.34
CA PHE A 151 -9.56 26.31 -7.23
C PHE A 151 -10.29 26.73 -5.96
N LEU A 152 -10.28 28.02 -5.59
CA LEU A 152 -11.04 28.53 -4.46
C LEU A 152 -12.55 28.32 -4.64
N GLU A 153 -13.08 28.60 -5.83
CA GLU A 153 -14.48 28.30 -6.18
C GLU A 153 -14.78 26.81 -5.97
N CYS A 154 -13.91 25.91 -6.42
CA CYS A 154 -14.05 24.47 -6.16
C CYS A 154 -14.03 24.12 -4.67
N VAL A 155 -13.15 24.74 -3.87
CA VAL A 155 -13.09 24.54 -2.41
C VAL A 155 -14.40 24.98 -1.75
N ASP A 156 -14.91 26.15 -2.13
CA ASP A 156 -16.13 26.74 -1.58
C ASP A 156 -17.39 25.96 -2.00
N ASP A 157 -17.52 25.61 -3.28
CA ASP A 157 -18.65 24.83 -3.83
C ASP A 157 -18.77 23.44 -3.17
N ASN A 158 -17.65 22.91 -2.67
CA ASN A 158 -17.57 21.62 -2.00
C ASN A 158 -17.52 21.70 -0.47
N PHE A 159 -17.74 22.89 0.09
CA PHE A 159 -17.72 23.17 1.53
C PHE A 159 -16.44 22.65 2.22
N LEU A 160 -15.30 22.79 1.54
CA LEU A 160 -14.01 22.33 2.03
C LEU A 160 -13.34 23.39 2.90
N LEU A 161 -12.68 22.92 3.96
CA LEU A 161 -11.93 23.73 4.90
C LEU A 161 -10.46 23.40 4.76
N GLN A 162 -9.63 24.41 4.52
CA GLN A 162 -8.18 24.32 4.65
C GLN A 162 -7.76 24.44 6.12
N VAL A 163 -6.98 23.48 6.62
CA VAL A 163 -6.63 23.40 8.06
C VAL A 163 -5.18 23.73 8.40
N ILE A 164 -4.33 23.99 7.40
CA ILE A 164 -2.95 24.41 7.64
C ILE A 164 -2.93 25.93 7.80
N GLU A 165 -2.23 26.41 8.83
CA GLU A 165 -2.12 27.85 9.16
C GLU A 165 -0.71 28.42 8.92
N GLU A 166 0.29 27.55 8.78
CA GLU A 166 1.69 27.94 8.60
C GLU A 166 2.18 27.63 7.17
N PRO A 167 3.10 28.43 6.61
CA PRO A 167 3.72 28.13 5.32
C PRO A 167 4.48 26.81 5.31
N THR A 168 4.40 26.07 4.20
CA THR A 168 4.96 24.72 4.08
C THR A 168 6.20 24.67 3.18
N ARG A 169 6.45 25.73 2.40
CA ARG A 169 7.64 25.87 1.54
C ARG A 169 8.04 27.35 1.40
N ARG A 170 9.22 27.72 1.91
CA ARG A 170 9.84 29.04 1.69
C ARG A 170 8.90 30.25 1.91
N GLY A 171 8.01 30.18 2.91
CA GLY A 171 7.06 31.25 3.21
C GLY A 171 5.73 31.21 2.43
N ALA A 172 5.55 30.26 1.51
CA ALA A 172 4.28 30.00 0.84
C ALA A 172 3.56 28.76 1.39
N MET A 173 2.22 28.81 1.40
CA MET A 173 1.35 27.68 1.77
C MET A 173 0.91 26.94 0.50
N LEU A 174 1.74 26.00 0.05
CA LEU A 174 1.49 25.20 -1.16
C LEU A 174 0.89 23.84 -0.82
N ASP A 175 1.30 23.30 0.32
CA ASP A 175 0.80 22.04 0.84
C ASP A 175 -0.48 22.31 1.62
N LEU A 176 -1.58 21.66 1.22
CA LEU A 176 -2.90 21.86 1.80
C LEU A 176 -3.43 20.57 2.43
N ILE A 177 -4.27 20.72 3.44
CA ILE A 177 -5.13 19.66 3.96
C ILE A 177 -6.56 20.20 3.94
N LEU A 178 -7.35 19.68 3.00
CA LEU A 178 -8.74 20.04 2.81
C LEU A 178 -9.66 18.99 3.46
N THR A 179 -10.70 19.46 4.15
CA THR A 179 -11.73 18.59 4.72
C THR A 179 -13.12 19.20 4.65
N ASN A 180 -14.15 18.40 4.35
CA ASN A 180 -15.56 18.84 4.35
C ASN A 180 -16.20 18.77 5.74
N LYS A 181 -15.44 18.40 6.79
CA LYS A 181 -15.98 18.22 8.14
C LYS A 181 -15.12 18.91 9.19
N LYS A 182 -15.65 19.97 9.79
CA LYS A 182 -15.02 20.67 10.89
C LYS A 182 -14.73 19.71 12.06
N GLY A 183 -13.53 19.79 12.61
CA GLY A 183 -13.08 18.95 13.71
C GLY A 183 -12.71 17.51 13.32
N LEU A 184 -12.79 17.13 12.02
CA LEU A 184 -12.28 15.84 11.56
C LEU A 184 -10.76 15.78 11.59
N VAL A 185 -10.09 16.89 11.28
CA VAL A 185 -8.64 17.01 11.34
C VAL A 185 -8.26 17.89 12.54
N GLY A 186 -7.28 17.43 13.32
CA GLY A 186 -6.74 18.16 14.46
C GLY A 186 -5.26 17.86 14.67
N ASP A 187 -4.65 18.50 15.68
CA ASP A 187 -3.22 18.37 16.00
C ASP A 187 -2.27 18.55 14.80
N VAL A 188 -2.60 19.49 13.90
CA VAL A 188 -1.79 19.80 12.71
C VAL A 188 -0.47 20.44 13.16
N LYS A 189 0.65 19.87 12.73
CA LYS A 189 2.01 20.28 13.08
C LYS A 189 2.91 20.18 11.89
N LEU A 190 3.62 21.26 11.58
CA LEU A 190 4.75 21.20 10.68
C LEU A 190 5.93 20.48 11.35
N LYS A 191 6.68 19.76 10.55
CA LYS A 191 7.92 19.08 10.90
C LYS A 191 9.00 19.50 9.90
N GLY A 192 10.23 19.47 10.37
CA GLY A 192 11.40 19.63 9.51
C GLY A 192 11.35 18.71 8.29
N SER A 193 12.04 19.11 7.23
CA SER A 193 12.01 18.42 5.96
C SER A 193 12.48 16.97 6.06
N LEU A 194 11.86 16.11 5.25
CA LEU A 194 12.27 14.72 5.08
C LEU A 194 13.45 14.65 4.10
N GLY A 195 14.60 14.12 4.52
CA GLY A 195 15.84 14.12 3.76
C GLY A 195 16.25 15.52 3.31
N CYS A 196 16.38 15.73 2.00
CA CYS A 196 16.70 17.03 1.38
C CYS A 196 15.50 17.72 0.73
N SER A 197 14.28 17.43 1.20
CA SER A 197 13.11 18.17 0.72
C SER A 197 13.24 19.65 1.07
N ASP A 198 12.80 20.51 0.17
CA ASP A 198 12.56 21.93 0.43
C ASP A 198 11.14 22.19 0.95
N HIS A 199 10.26 21.19 0.91
CA HIS A 199 8.98 21.17 1.60
C HIS A 199 9.11 20.63 3.04
N GLU A 200 8.37 21.26 3.95
CA GLU A 200 8.17 20.77 5.31
C GLU A 200 7.17 19.60 5.33
N THR A 201 7.32 18.70 6.30
CA THR A 201 6.39 17.57 6.45
C THR A 201 5.23 17.98 7.34
N VAL A 202 3.99 17.74 6.90
CA VAL A 202 2.79 18.02 7.71
C VAL A 202 2.35 16.75 8.44
N GLU A 203 2.32 16.80 9.77
CA GLU A 203 1.78 15.74 10.63
C GLU A 203 0.45 16.20 11.21
N PHE A 204 -0.59 15.37 11.17
CA PHE A 204 -1.90 15.69 11.70
C PHE A 204 -2.62 14.43 12.18
N ARG A 205 -3.73 14.61 12.93
CA ARG A 205 -4.60 13.53 13.38
C ARG A 205 -5.97 13.63 12.73
N ILE A 206 -6.46 12.49 12.26
CA ILE A 206 -7.85 12.32 11.81
C ILE A 206 -8.66 11.83 13.01
N LEU A 207 -9.47 12.71 13.59
CA LEU A 207 -10.28 12.49 14.78
C LEU A 207 -11.57 11.75 14.39
N ARG A 208 -11.64 10.45 14.73
CA ARG A 208 -12.81 9.60 14.48
C ARG A 208 -13.55 9.33 15.79
N ALA A 209 -14.85 9.57 15.80
CA ALA A 209 -15.72 9.19 16.92
C ALA A 209 -15.85 7.66 17.06
N ALA A 210 -15.78 6.91 15.95
CA ALA A 210 -15.87 5.46 15.94
C ALA A 210 -14.49 4.80 16.05
N ARG A 211 -14.39 3.74 16.88
CA ARG A 211 -13.19 2.89 16.94
C ARG A 211 -12.86 2.32 15.55
N ARG A 212 -11.56 2.25 15.24
CA ARG A 212 -11.04 1.74 13.96
C ARG A 212 -11.64 0.36 13.64
N ALA A 213 -12.11 0.19 12.39
CA ALA A 213 -12.24 -1.15 11.82
C ALA A 213 -10.82 -1.68 11.61
N CYS A 214 -10.35 -2.52 12.52
CA CYS A 214 -9.15 -3.30 12.24
C CYS A 214 -9.53 -4.31 11.16
N SER A 215 -8.72 -4.43 10.12
CA SER A 215 -8.91 -5.38 9.04
C SER A 215 -9.11 -6.76 9.68
N LYS A 216 -10.30 -7.34 9.50
CA LYS A 216 -10.58 -8.72 9.93
C LYS A 216 -9.93 -9.69 8.94
N LEU A 217 -8.67 -9.45 8.57
CA LEU A 217 -7.93 -10.33 7.66
C LEU A 217 -7.61 -11.61 8.44
N THR A 218 -8.58 -12.50 8.43
CA THR A 218 -8.45 -13.87 8.92
C THR A 218 -7.77 -14.69 7.83
N THR A 219 -6.67 -15.34 8.18
CA THR A 219 -6.08 -16.36 7.34
C THR A 219 -6.40 -17.72 7.92
N LEU A 220 -6.44 -18.73 7.06
CA LEU A 220 -6.54 -20.12 7.49
C LEU A 220 -5.23 -20.51 8.16
N ALA A 221 -5.29 -20.97 9.41
CA ALA A 221 -4.13 -21.43 10.14
C ALA A 221 -3.82 -22.88 9.75
N PHE A 222 -3.25 -23.11 8.57
CA PHE A 222 -2.94 -24.45 8.07
C PHE A 222 -2.01 -25.26 9.00
N SER A 223 -1.18 -24.58 9.79
CA SER A 223 -0.36 -25.22 10.83
C SER A 223 -1.16 -25.85 11.97
N ARG A 224 -2.43 -25.44 12.14
CA ARG A 224 -3.37 -25.92 13.15
C ARG A 224 -4.54 -26.70 12.51
N ALA A 225 -4.44 -27.03 11.23
CA ALA A 225 -5.47 -27.76 10.52
C ALA A 225 -5.54 -29.22 11.00
N ASP A 226 -6.75 -29.73 11.20
CA ASP A 226 -6.98 -31.16 11.36
C ASP A 226 -7.08 -31.82 9.98
N PHE A 227 -5.93 -32.22 9.44
CA PHE A 227 -5.87 -32.90 8.14
C PHE A 227 -6.47 -34.32 8.17
N GLY A 228 -6.62 -34.93 9.34
CA GLY A 228 -7.30 -36.22 9.50
C GLY A 228 -8.79 -36.06 9.24
N LEU A 229 -9.42 -35.16 10.00
CA LEU A 229 -10.85 -34.83 9.82
C LEU A 229 -11.13 -34.27 8.43
N PHE A 230 -10.24 -33.44 7.87
CA PHE A 230 -10.40 -32.90 6.52
C PHE A 230 -10.46 -34.00 5.45
N ARG A 231 -9.59 -35.01 5.57
CA ARG A 231 -9.59 -36.17 4.66
C ARG A 231 -10.83 -37.02 4.84
N ASP A 232 -11.26 -37.25 6.07
CA ASP A 232 -12.46 -38.04 6.37
C ASP A 232 -13.74 -37.38 5.82
N LEU A 233 -13.88 -36.06 5.98
CA LEU A 233 -15.04 -35.33 5.47
C LEU A 233 -15.13 -35.38 3.94
N LEU A 234 -13.99 -35.26 3.25
CA LEU A 234 -13.96 -35.35 1.78
C LEU A 234 -14.10 -36.80 1.28
N GLY A 235 -13.55 -37.77 2.02
CA GLY A 235 -13.60 -39.19 1.68
C GLY A 235 -14.99 -39.83 1.86
N ARG A 236 -15.84 -39.25 2.72
CA ARG A 236 -17.22 -39.72 2.94
C ARG A 236 -18.22 -39.29 1.87
N ILE A 237 -17.83 -38.36 0.99
CA ILE A 237 -18.71 -37.87 -0.07
C ILE A 237 -18.76 -38.91 -1.19
N PRO A 238 -19.94 -39.39 -1.60
CA PRO A 238 -20.07 -40.30 -2.74
C PRO A 238 -19.92 -39.51 -4.04
N TRP A 239 -18.67 -39.17 -4.39
CA TRP A 239 -18.32 -38.32 -5.53
C TRP A 239 -18.92 -38.81 -6.84
N ASP A 240 -18.94 -40.13 -7.05
CA ASP A 240 -19.51 -40.73 -8.25
C ASP A 240 -20.97 -40.32 -8.45
N LYS A 241 -21.78 -40.30 -7.38
CA LYS A 241 -23.18 -39.88 -7.42
C LYS A 241 -23.35 -38.37 -7.41
N ALA A 242 -22.48 -37.67 -6.69
CA ALA A 242 -22.55 -36.21 -6.56
C ALA A 242 -22.29 -35.50 -7.90
N LEU A 243 -21.43 -36.10 -8.73
CA LEU A 243 -20.98 -35.56 -10.01
C LEU A 243 -21.66 -36.22 -11.23
N GLU A 244 -22.45 -37.28 -11.03
CA GLU A 244 -23.13 -38.02 -12.11
C GLU A 244 -24.02 -37.11 -12.95
N GLY A 245 -23.84 -37.16 -14.28
CA GLY A 245 -24.68 -36.44 -15.24
C GLY A 245 -24.50 -34.91 -15.24
N ARG A 246 -23.46 -34.37 -14.58
CA ARG A 246 -23.22 -32.92 -14.47
C ARG A 246 -22.12 -32.44 -15.41
N GLY A 247 -22.22 -31.18 -15.84
CA GLY A 247 -21.15 -30.50 -16.58
C GLY A 247 -19.95 -30.16 -15.70
N ALA A 248 -18.82 -29.79 -16.33
CA ALA A 248 -17.57 -29.47 -15.61
C ALA A 248 -17.74 -28.32 -14.60
N GLN A 249 -18.46 -27.26 -14.99
CA GLN A 249 -18.69 -26.10 -14.12
C GLN A 249 -19.53 -26.46 -12.89
N ASP A 250 -20.63 -27.20 -13.08
CA ASP A 250 -21.48 -27.65 -11.97
C ASP A 250 -20.73 -28.61 -11.05
N SER A 251 -19.94 -29.51 -11.63
CA SER A 251 -19.09 -30.45 -10.89
C SER A 251 -18.05 -29.71 -10.04
N TRP A 252 -17.40 -28.68 -10.60
CA TRP A 252 -16.47 -27.82 -9.87
C TRP A 252 -17.16 -27.06 -8.74
N LEU A 253 -18.35 -26.50 -8.95
CA LEU A 253 -19.09 -25.78 -7.91
C LEU A 253 -19.44 -26.70 -6.73
N ILE A 254 -19.85 -27.94 -7.01
CA ILE A 254 -20.14 -28.96 -5.99
C ILE A 254 -18.88 -29.34 -5.22
N PHE A 255 -17.80 -29.66 -5.95
CA PHE A 255 -16.51 -29.97 -5.33
C PHE A 255 -16.00 -28.82 -4.46
N LYS A 256 -15.98 -27.60 -5.00
CA LYS A 256 -15.58 -26.38 -4.29
C LYS A 256 -16.44 -26.15 -3.06
N GLY A 257 -17.76 -26.36 -3.15
CA GLY A 257 -18.69 -26.25 -2.03
C GLY A 257 -18.30 -27.19 -0.88
N HIS A 258 -18.11 -28.47 -1.18
CA HIS A 258 -17.69 -29.46 -0.18
C HIS A 258 -16.29 -29.21 0.37
N LEU A 259 -15.34 -28.80 -0.48
CA LEU A 259 -13.99 -28.43 -0.08
C LEU A 259 -13.99 -27.26 0.90
N LEU A 260 -14.74 -26.20 0.60
CA LEU A 260 -14.85 -25.03 1.47
C LEU A 260 -15.55 -25.36 2.79
N GLN A 261 -16.58 -26.22 2.77
CA GLN A 261 -17.23 -26.69 4.00
C GLN A 261 -16.27 -27.53 4.87
N ALA A 262 -15.49 -28.42 4.27
CA ALA A 262 -14.48 -29.18 5.00
C ALA A 262 -13.40 -28.24 5.56
N GLN A 263 -13.01 -27.22 4.79
CA GLN A 263 -12.00 -26.24 5.18
C GLN A 263 -12.43 -25.42 6.38
N GLU A 264 -13.68 -24.96 6.38
CA GLU A 264 -14.27 -24.20 7.49
C GLU A 264 -14.34 -25.01 8.79
N ARG A 265 -14.60 -26.32 8.69
CA ARG A 265 -14.70 -27.21 9.86
C ARG A 265 -13.35 -27.66 10.41
N CYS A 266 -12.35 -27.84 9.54
CA CYS A 266 -11.08 -28.45 9.93
C CYS A 266 -9.93 -27.47 10.10
N ILE A 267 -10.03 -26.27 9.50
CA ILE A 267 -8.94 -25.30 9.52
C ILE A 267 -9.40 -24.07 10.28
N PRO A 268 -8.94 -23.88 11.53
CA PRO A 268 -9.31 -22.71 12.30
C PRO A 268 -8.78 -21.45 11.61
N THR A 269 -9.60 -20.40 11.60
CA THR A 269 -9.14 -19.08 11.17
C THR A 269 -8.31 -18.45 12.27
N GLU A 270 -7.11 -17.98 11.95
CA GLU A 270 -6.37 -17.09 12.81
C GLU A 270 -6.54 -15.66 12.34
N ARG A 271 -6.66 -14.73 13.29
CA ARG A 271 -6.45 -13.33 12.96
C ARG A 271 -4.99 -13.23 12.55
N LYS A 272 -4.69 -12.56 11.44
CA LYS A 272 -3.39 -11.92 11.34
C LYS A 272 -3.29 -10.99 12.55
N SER A 273 -2.53 -11.38 13.56
CA SER A 273 -1.99 -10.39 14.49
C SER A 273 -1.31 -9.39 13.58
N GLY A 274 -1.80 -8.14 13.58
CA GLY A 274 -1.14 -7.08 12.82
C GLY A 274 0.33 -7.24 13.13
N LYS A 275 1.15 -7.53 12.11
CA LYS A 275 2.57 -7.65 12.34
C LYS A 275 2.91 -6.29 12.94
N ASN A 276 3.28 -6.25 14.24
CA ASN A 276 3.94 -5.07 14.76
C ASN A 276 4.99 -4.74 13.73
N THR A 277 4.88 -3.55 13.10
CA THR A 277 5.68 -3.12 11.97
C THR A 277 7.10 -3.60 12.24
N LYS A 278 7.49 -4.67 11.54
CA LYS A 278 8.67 -5.42 11.95
C LYS A 278 9.81 -4.47 11.65
N ARG A 279 10.38 -3.92 12.71
CA ARG A 279 11.42 -2.91 12.60
C ARG A 279 12.47 -3.42 11.61
N PRO A 280 12.81 -2.65 10.55
CA PRO A 280 13.78 -3.12 9.59
C PRO A 280 15.08 -3.45 10.29
N GLN A 281 15.78 -4.51 9.86
CA GLN A 281 16.96 -5.03 10.55
C GLN A 281 18.07 -3.98 10.72
N TRP A 282 18.09 -2.98 9.84
CA TRP A 282 19.08 -1.90 9.84
C TRP A 282 18.78 -0.76 10.82
N VAL A 283 17.56 -0.70 11.35
CA VAL A 283 17.14 0.35 12.28
C VAL A 283 17.59 -0.07 13.68
N ASN A 284 18.40 0.73 14.36
CA ASN A 284 18.86 0.50 15.76
C ASN A 284 18.50 1.67 16.70
N LYS A 285 18.57 1.47 18.03
CA LYS A 285 18.12 2.48 19.01
C LYS A 285 18.88 3.81 18.88
N GLU A 286 20.15 3.77 18.52
CA GLU A 286 20.99 4.94 18.32
C GLU A 286 20.52 5.80 17.14
N LEU A 287 20.26 5.18 15.98
CA LEU A 287 19.72 5.86 14.80
C LEU A 287 18.36 6.50 15.08
N LEU A 288 17.51 5.84 15.87
CA LEU A 288 16.24 6.42 16.31
C LEU A 288 16.47 7.66 17.18
N GLY A 289 17.48 7.63 18.06
CA GLY A 289 17.90 8.79 18.84
C GLY A 289 18.30 9.97 17.96
N LYS A 290 19.01 9.72 16.86
CA LYS A 290 19.43 10.76 15.90
C LYS A 290 18.26 11.40 15.16
N VAL A 291 17.29 10.59 14.72
CA VAL A 291 16.06 11.13 14.10
C VAL A 291 15.22 11.93 15.11
N LYS A 292 15.21 11.51 16.38
CA LYS A 292 14.57 12.30 17.46
C LYS A 292 15.30 13.63 17.71
N GLN A 293 16.63 13.61 17.77
CA GLN A 293 17.46 14.81 17.90
C GLN A 293 17.20 15.80 16.76
N LYS A 294 17.11 15.31 15.50
CA LYS A 294 16.73 16.13 14.35
C LYS A 294 15.36 16.80 14.55
N LYS A 295 14.36 16.06 15.04
CA LYS A 295 13.02 16.60 15.31
C LYS A 295 13.03 17.64 16.43
N GLU A 296 13.86 17.45 17.44
CA GLU A 296 14.03 18.39 18.55
C GLU A 296 14.69 19.69 18.10
N ALA A 297 15.81 19.58 17.39
CA ALA A 297 16.51 20.72 16.80
C ALA A 297 15.61 21.55 15.87
N TYR A 298 14.69 20.91 15.12
CA TYR A 298 13.70 21.64 14.32
C TYR A 298 12.75 22.47 15.19
N ARG A 299 12.28 21.95 16.33
CA ARG A 299 11.41 22.69 17.25
C ARG A 299 12.16 23.88 17.86
N GLU A 300 13.39 23.67 18.30
CA GLU A 300 14.25 24.70 18.89
C GLU A 300 14.55 25.80 17.86
N TRP A 301 14.85 25.43 16.62
CA TRP A 301 15.04 26.37 15.51
C TRP A 301 13.78 27.18 15.23
N LYS A 302 12.61 26.56 15.15
CA LYS A 302 11.32 27.27 14.96
C LYS A 302 11.00 28.21 16.13
N GLN A 303 11.52 27.95 17.33
CA GLN A 303 11.39 28.80 18.50
C GLN A 303 12.49 29.88 18.60
N GLY A 304 13.42 29.92 17.64
CA GLY A 304 14.55 30.86 17.65
C GLY A 304 15.62 30.55 18.70
N GLN A 305 15.60 29.35 19.28
CA GLN A 305 16.58 28.91 20.30
C GLN A 305 17.89 28.40 19.67
N VAL A 306 17.81 27.91 18.42
CA VAL A 306 18.94 27.35 17.67
C VAL A 306 19.06 28.07 16.33
N ALA A 307 20.30 28.36 15.91
CA ALA A 307 20.56 29.00 14.62
C ALA A 307 20.25 28.04 13.45
N TRP A 308 19.95 28.59 12.27
CA TRP A 308 19.67 27.79 11.08
C TRP A 308 20.84 26.87 10.72
N GLU A 309 22.07 27.35 10.89
CA GLU A 309 23.31 26.62 10.59
C GLU A 309 23.46 25.36 11.44
N GLU A 310 23.22 25.49 12.75
CA GLU A 310 23.31 24.38 13.71
C GLU A 310 22.20 23.34 13.49
N TYR A 311 20.97 23.80 13.21
CA TYR A 311 19.90 22.91 12.78
C TYR A 311 20.29 22.15 11.51
N ARG A 312 20.81 22.85 10.49
CA ARG A 312 21.22 22.27 9.22
C ARG A 312 22.31 21.21 9.40
N GLU A 313 23.29 21.45 10.27
CA GLU A 313 24.32 20.46 10.62
C GLU A 313 23.74 19.21 11.25
N THR A 314 22.80 19.37 12.19
CA THR A 314 22.09 18.24 12.83
C THR A 314 21.31 17.41 11.80
N VAL A 315 20.65 18.07 10.84
CA VAL A 315 19.95 17.40 9.73
C VAL A 315 20.93 16.58 8.87
N HIS A 316 22.06 17.18 8.48
CA HIS A 316 23.08 16.51 7.67
C HIS A 316 23.67 15.29 8.38
N ALA A 317 24.05 15.44 9.66
CA ALA A 317 24.63 14.37 10.45
C ALA A 317 23.66 13.19 10.62
N ALA A 318 22.40 13.46 10.97
CA ALA A 318 21.39 12.41 11.11
C ALA A 318 21.18 11.64 9.81
N ARG A 319 21.09 12.36 8.69
CA ARG A 319 20.92 11.76 7.35
C ARG A 319 22.10 10.87 6.96
N GLU A 320 23.33 11.36 7.17
CA GLU A 320 24.53 10.61 6.82
C GLU A 320 24.61 9.29 7.59
N GLN A 321 24.29 9.31 8.88
CA GLN A 321 24.30 8.12 9.72
C GLN A 321 23.24 7.11 9.31
N VAL A 322 22.01 7.56 9.02
CA VAL A 322 20.93 6.70 8.50
C VAL A 322 21.35 6.02 7.20
N ARG A 323 21.94 6.78 6.26
CA ARG A 323 22.43 6.24 4.98
C ARG A 323 23.56 5.22 5.18
N LYS A 324 24.55 5.54 6.04
CA LYS A 324 25.67 4.64 6.33
C LYS A 324 25.20 3.33 6.97
N ALA A 325 24.25 3.38 7.89
CA ALA A 325 23.79 2.20 8.60
C ALA A 325 23.14 1.16 7.67
N LYS A 326 22.25 1.58 6.77
CA LYS A 326 21.63 0.68 5.79
C LYS A 326 22.68 0.13 4.83
N ALA A 327 23.54 0.99 4.29
CA ALA A 327 24.60 0.58 3.36
C ALA A 327 25.57 -0.44 3.99
N LEU A 328 25.94 -0.28 5.27
CA LEU A 328 26.81 -1.23 5.97
C LEU A 328 26.20 -2.63 6.07
N ILE A 329 24.88 -2.71 6.29
CA ILE A 329 24.18 -4.00 6.33
C ILE A 329 24.11 -4.63 4.96
N GLU A 330 23.78 -3.87 3.92
CA GLU A 330 23.76 -4.38 2.54
C GLU A 330 25.15 -4.85 2.10
N ILE A 331 26.21 -4.10 2.44
CA ILE A 331 27.61 -4.49 2.21
C ILE A 331 27.94 -5.79 2.97
N SER A 332 27.52 -5.92 4.24
CA SER A 332 27.75 -7.15 5.01
C SER A 332 27.04 -8.36 4.38
N LEU A 333 25.79 -8.18 3.91
CA LEU A 333 25.02 -9.23 3.24
C LEU A 333 25.69 -9.65 1.93
N ALA A 334 26.24 -8.71 1.18
CA ALA A 334 26.94 -8.98 -0.06
C ALA A 334 28.29 -9.70 0.16
N ARG A 335 29.04 -9.30 1.20
CA ARG A 335 30.32 -9.94 1.56
C ARG A 335 30.12 -11.38 2.03
N ASP A 336 29.14 -11.59 2.91
CA ASP A 336 28.87 -12.88 3.53
C ASP A 336 28.09 -13.84 2.62
N VAL A 337 27.77 -13.47 1.37
CA VAL A 337 26.91 -14.26 0.49
C VAL A 337 27.47 -15.65 0.20
N LYS A 338 28.81 -15.76 0.14
CA LYS A 338 29.49 -17.04 -0.11
C LYS A 338 29.28 -18.01 1.05
N ASP A 339 29.33 -17.51 2.28
CA ASP A 339 29.24 -18.30 3.51
C ASP A 339 27.79 -18.51 3.97
N ASN A 340 26.90 -17.53 3.71
CA ASN A 340 25.51 -17.54 4.17
C ASN A 340 24.53 -17.03 3.10
N LYS A 341 24.43 -17.79 2.01
CA LYS A 341 23.47 -17.56 0.91
C LYS A 341 22.05 -17.34 1.40
N LYS A 342 21.61 -18.09 2.43
CA LYS A 342 20.23 -18.02 2.96
C LYS A 342 19.89 -16.63 3.51
N ARG A 343 20.84 -15.93 4.13
CA ARG A 343 20.61 -14.58 4.68
C ARG A 343 20.42 -13.55 3.55
N PHE A 344 21.25 -13.63 2.52
CA PHE A 344 21.16 -12.77 1.34
C PHE A 344 19.85 -12.99 0.57
N TYR A 345 19.53 -14.24 0.22
CA TYR A 345 18.29 -14.53 -0.53
C TYR A 345 17.04 -14.21 0.26
N ARG A 346 17.06 -14.32 1.60
CA ARG A 346 15.97 -13.84 2.46
C ARG A 346 15.78 -12.32 2.36
N TYR A 347 16.87 -11.56 2.42
CA TYR A 347 16.83 -10.11 2.24
C TYR A 347 16.24 -9.74 0.86
N VAL A 348 16.69 -10.41 -0.20
CA VAL A 348 16.18 -10.20 -1.56
C VAL A 348 14.70 -10.60 -1.66
N SER A 349 14.29 -11.75 -1.11
CA SER A 349 12.89 -12.20 -1.14
C SER A 349 11.96 -11.28 -0.35
N ASP A 350 12.44 -10.72 0.77
CA ASP A 350 11.67 -9.75 1.56
C ASP A 350 11.46 -8.44 0.78
N LYS A 351 12.39 -8.08 -0.12
CA LYS A 351 12.28 -6.91 -1.00
C LYS A 351 11.53 -7.17 -2.31
N ARG A 352 11.49 -8.41 -2.79
CA ARG A 352 10.83 -8.83 -4.05
C ARG A 352 9.32 -9.09 -3.91
N ARG A 353 8.62 -8.50 -2.94
CA ARG A 353 7.19 -8.78 -2.71
C ARG A 353 6.23 -8.19 -3.76
N THR A 354 6.66 -8.12 -5.02
CA THR A 354 5.74 -8.25 -6.16
C THR A 354 4.95 -9.56 -5.99
N ARG A 355 3.63 -9.47 -5.94
CA ARG A 355 2.82 -10.60 -6.42
C ARG A 355 3.23 -10.77 -7.88
N GLU A 356 4.03 -11.79 -8.17
CA GLU A 356 4.29 -12.17 -9.56
C GLU A 356 2.90 -12.48 -10.16
N ASN A 357 2.36 -11.53 -10.91
CA ASN A 357 1.24 -11.82 -11.79
C ASN A 357 1.76 -12.80 -12.85
N VAL A 358 0.90 -13.71 -13.29
CA VAL A 358 1.22 -14.60 -14.40
C VAL A 358 1.63 -13.73 -15.59
N GLY A 359 2.85 -13.96 -16.09
CA GLY A 359 3.39 -13.25 -17.25
C GLY A 359 2.51 -13.45 -18.50
N PRO A 360 2.77 -12.71 -19.58
CA PRO A 360 2.05 -12.92 -20.83
C PRO A 360 2.17 -14.37 -21.29
N LEU A 361 1.05 -14.98 -21.68
CA LEU A 361 1.00 -16.35 -22.19
C LEU A 361 0.83 -16.33 -23.69
N GLN A 362 1.30 -17.36 -24.41
CA GLN A 362 0.97 -17.52 -25.82
C GLN A 362 -0.27 -18.40 -25.95
N ASN A 363 -1.27 -17.94 -26.69
CA ASN A 363 -2.41 -18.77 -27.07
C ASN A 363 -2.03 -19.72 -28.21
N GLU A 364 -2.98 -20.56 -28.63
CA GLU A 364 -2.78 -21.53 -29.72
C GLU A 364 -2.50 -20.87 -31.08
N THR A 365 -2.92 -19.62 -31.29
CA THR A 365 -2.63 -18.84 -32.51
C THR A 365 -1.24 -18.20 -32.50
N GLY A 366 -0.50 -18.32 -31.40
CA GLY A 366 0.85 -17.75 -31.23
C GLY A 366 0.87 -16.30 -30.74
N ASP A 367 -0.30 -15.72 -30.43
CA ASP A 367 -0.44 -14.35 -29.95
C ASP A 367 -0.15 -14.25 -28.44
N LEU A 368 0.48 -13.14 -28.05
CA LEU A 368 0.82 -12.84 -26.66
C LEU A 368 -0.39 -12.25 -25.92
N VAL A 369 -0.87 -13.01 -24.94
CA VAL A 369 -2.05 -12.74 -24.13
C VAL A 369 -1.64 -12.06 -22.84
N THR A 370 -2.15 -10.84 -22.61
CA THR A 370 -1.74 -9.99 -21.49
C THR A 370 -2.85 -9.72 -20.47
N GLN A 371 -4.12 -9.90 -20.84
CA GLN A 371 -5.26 -9.76 -19.94
C GLN A 371 -5.49 -11.01 -19.10
N ASP A 372 -5.90 -10.85 -17.85
CA ASP A 372 -6.00 -11.97 -16.89
C ASP A 372 -7.11 -12.98 -17.25
N MET A 373 -8.19 -12.53 -17.89
CA MET A 373 -9.26 -13.42 -18.36
C MET A 373 -8.76 -14.34 -19.47
N GLU A 374 -8.15 -13.75 -20.50
CA GLU A 374 -7.63 -14.49 -21.65
C GLU A 374 -6.48 -15.43 -21.24
N LYS A 375 -5.61 -15.02 -20.30
CA LYS A 375 -4.60 -15.92 -19.71
C LYS A 375 -5.23 -17.13 -19.02
N ALA A 376 -6.35 -16.93 -18.33
CA ALA A 376 -7.07 -18.02 -17.67
C ALA A 376 -7.67 -18.99 -18.70
N GLU A 377 -8.17 -18.48 -19.82
CA GLU A 377 -8.67 -19.27 -20.95
C GLU A 377 -7.55 -20.10 -21.59
N VAL A 378 -6.41 -19.49 -21.92
CA VAL A 378 -5.25 -20.21 -22.48
C VAL A 378 -4.77 -21.35 -21.57
N LEU A 379 -4.69 -21.10 -20.26
CA LEU A 379 -4.34 -22.15 -19.30
C LEU A 379 -5.40 -23.24 -19.26
N ASN A 380 -6.69 -22.88 -19.26
CA ASN A 380 -7.79 -23.84 -19.26
C ASN A 380 -7.76 -24.75 -20.49
N ASP A 381 -7.56 -24.18 -21.69
CA ASP A 381 -7.49 -24.93 -22.95
C ASP A 381 -6.30 -25.90 -22.95
N PHE A 382 -5.13 -25.44 -22.49
CA PHE A 382 -3.97 -26.29 -22.30
C PHE A 382 -4.27 -27.46 -21.34
N PHE A 383 -4.84 -27.19 -20.16
CA PHE A 383 -5.15 -28.23 -19.18
C PHE A 383 -6.25 -29.20 -19.66
N ALA A 384 -7.23 -28.71 -20.43
CA ALA A 384 -8.23 -29.55 -21.07
C ALA A 384 -7.60 -30.47 -22.14
N SER A 385 -6.63 -29.98 -22.92
CA SER A 385 -5.94 -30.75 -23.96
C SER A 385 -5.14 -31.94 -23.38
N VAL A 386 -4.50 -31.76 -22.21
CA VAL A 386 -3.73 -32.81 -21.55
C VAL A 386 -4.60 -33.76 -20.70
N CYS A 387 -5.83 -33.36 -20.37
CA CYS A 387 -6.82 -34.22 -19.71
C CYS A 387 -7.56 -35.13 -20.71
N THR A 388 -6.82 -35.86 -21.55
CA THR A 388 -7.38 -36.84 -22.49
C THR A 388 -7.42 -38.24 -21.86
N GLY A 389 -8.58 -38.59 -21.29
CA GLY A 389 -9.13 -39.96 -21.18
C GLY A 389 -8.38 -41.07 -20.40
N LYS A 390 -7.07 -40.96 -20.13
CA LYS A 390 -6.28 -42.03 -19.51
C LYS A 390 -6.41 -42.13 -17.99
N CYS A 391 -7.20 -41.26 -17.35
CA CYS A 391 -7.39 -41.30 -15.90
C CYS A 391 -8.34 -42.45 -15.44
N LEU A 392 -9.08 -43.08 -16.36
CA LEU A 392 -10.00 -44.18 -16.03
C LEU A 392 -9.29 -45.52 -15.75
N SER A 393 -8.03 -45.71 -16.17
CA SER A 393 -7.31 -46.98 -15.97
C SER A 393 -6.31 -47.00 -14.81
N HIS A 394 -5.94 -45.85 -14.24
CA HIS A 394 -4.96 -45.78 -13.15
C HIS A 394 -5.56 -45.85 -11.73
N THR A 395 -6.86 -45.60 -11.56
CA THR A 395 -7.55 -45.80 -10.27
C THR A 395 -7.65 -47.29 -9.89
N ALA A 396 -7.58 -48.21 -10.86
CA ALA A 396 -7.54 -49.65 -10.59
C ALA A 396 -6.19 -50.15 -10.05
N GLN A 397 -5.07 -49.44 -10.28
CA GLN A 397 -3.75 -49.88 -9.82
C GLN A 397 -3.39 -49.39 -8.41
N LEU A 398 -4.02 -48.34 -7.90
CA LEU A 398 -3.74 -47.83 -6.54
C LEU A 398 -4.40 -48.63 -5.41
N GLN A 399 -5.33 -49.55 -5.73
CA GLN A 399 -5.88 -50.47 -4.72
C GLN A 399 -4.91 -51.61 -4.35
N ASN A 400 -3.88 -51.89 -5.16
CA ASN A 400 -2.97 -53.03 -4.95
C ASN A 400 -1.56 -52.67 -4.45
N ALA A 401 -1.25 -51.40 -4.17
CA ALA A 401 0.04 -50.98 -3.63
C ALA A 401 0.05 -50.82 -2.09
N GLY A 402 -0.94 -51.39 -1.41
CA GLY A 402 -1.17 -51.26 0.03
C GLY A 402 -0.52 -52.32 0.92
N THR A 403 0.56 -52.99 0.53
CA THR A 403 1.32 -53.88 1.44
C THR A 403 2.79 -53.93 1.06
N GLY A 404 3.62 -53.05 1.65
CA GLY A 404 5.05 -53.00 1.38
C GLY A 404 5.85 -52.24 2.44
N ARG A 405 6.06 -52.89 3.59
CA ARG A 405 7.11 -52.66 4.62
C ARG A 405 7.73 -51.27 4.72
N MET A 406 7.34 -50.51 5.75
CA MET A 406 8.28 -49.62 6.45
C MET A 406 9.28 -50.49 7.24
N GLN A 407 10.48 -50.69 6.69
CA GLN A 407 11.62 -51.10 7.50
C GLN A 407 12.21 -49.86 8.17
N ASN A 408 12.10 -49.84 9.50
CA ASN A 408 12.96 -49.10 10.40
C ASN A 408 14.43 -49.27 10.01
N ARG A 409 15.22 -48.21 10.05
CA ARG A 409 16.47 -48.19 10.83
C ARG A 409 16.84 -46.79 11.32
N PRO A 410 17.58 -46.69 12.44
CA PRO A 410 17.51 -45.58 13.39
C PRO A 410 18.79 -44.75 13.48
N LEU A 411 18.65 -43.63 14.22
CA LEU A 411 19.61 -42.63 14.70
C LEU A 411 20.25 -41.70 13.67
#